data_AF-A0A938JJE8-F1
#
_entry.id   AF-A0A938JJE8-F1
#
_cell.length_a   1.000
_cell.length_b   1.000
_cell.length_c   1.000
_cell.angle_alpha   90.00
_cell.angle_beta   90.00
_cell.angle_gamma   90.00
#
_symmetry.space_group_name_H-M   'P 1'
#
loop_
_entity.id
_entity.type
_entity.pdbx_description
1 polymer ?
#
loop_
_entity_poly.entity_id
_entity_poly.type
_entity_poly.pdbx_seq_one_letter_code
_entity_poly.pdbx_strand_id
1 'polypeptide(L)'
;MRILRVSLRDFRGVAVADVEFAPEGVTIVEGPNEAGKSTLADAIDMLLADPSSSGRARVKAAQPAGRDVGPWAEMEFETGGFHMTYAKRWVRDASTELRIHAPVPEQHTGRAAHDRVEEILGTTLDAALFAALRQQQGSPLTQGDFGASATLARALDDAAGVRAAGDDDAAPLMARIEEAREEWTTPGGQPNKALQQLRDAAEVAEADAAVARDALARQEGRIDEHRRLTREMAQADEREPQMRERRNALAAELAAMDQRVERVADLARAAGDAAERARLAAAAQDQRQALVRAVEDGGQGVAAATERAQALRHRLGTASDGAAATAAALATAVDAARDADRARD
;
A
#
# COMPACT_ATOMS: atom_id res chain seq x y z
N MET A 1 -32.03 -41.85 7.41
CA MET A 1 -31.98 -40.84 8.49
C MET A 1 -31.86 -39.45 7.88
N ARG A 2 -32.59 -38.47 8.42
CA ARG A 2 -32.59 -37.06 8.04
C ARG A 2 -32.28 -36.22 9.26
N ILE A 3 -31.20 -35.42 9.23
CA ILE A 3 -30.84 -34.51 10.33
C ILE A 3 -31.58 -33.19 10.10
N LEU A 4 -32.27 -32.71 11.13
CA LEU A 4 -33.06 -31.48 11.10
C LEU A 4 -32.29 -30.31 11.71
N ARG A 5 -31.66 -30.54 12.86
CA ARG A 5 -30.89 -29.52 13.59
C ARG A 5 -29.73 -30.15 14.37
N VAL A 6 -28.61 -29.44 14.45
CA VAL A 6 -27.49 -29.81 15.31
C VAL A 6 -27.05 -28.59 16.10
N SER A 7 -26.94 -28.76 17.42
CA SER A 7 -26.51 -27.71 18.34
C SER A 7 -25.33 -28.20 19.17
N LEU A 8 -24.28 -27.38 19.25
CA LEU A 8 -23.06 -27.65 20.01
C LEU A 8 -22.85 -26.57 21.07
N ARG A 9 -22.32 -26.98 22.23
CA ARG A 9 -21.84 -26.06 23.27
C ARG A 9 -20.54 -26.58 23.84
N ASP A 10 -19.59 -25.68 24.01
CA ASP A 10 -18.30 -25.97 24.63
C ASP A 10 -17.57 -27.18 24.00
N PHE A 11 -17.61 -27.30 22.67
CA PHE A 11 -17.09 -28.44 21.93
C PHE A 11 -15.81 -28.06 21.19
N ARG A 12 -14.64 -28.54 21.64
CA ARG A 12 -13.32 -28.12 21.15
C ARG A 12 -13.19 -26.58 21.14
N GLY A 13 -12.97 -25.97 19.97
CA GLY A 13 -12.90 -24.52 19.79
C GLY A 13 -14.26 -23.83 19.64
N VAL A 14 -15.36 -24.59 19.58
CA VAL A 14 -16.71 -24.05 19.36
C VAL A 14 -17.40 -23.77 20.69
N ALA A 15 -17.60 -22.49 21.01
CA ALA A 15 -18.33 -22.08 22.22
C ALA A 15 -19.83 -22.41 22.11
N VAL A 16 -20.47 -21.98 21.03
CA VAL A 16 -21.85 -22.32 20.67
C VAL A 16 -21.94 -22.41 19.15
N ALA A 17 -22.59 -23.44 18.63
CA ALA A 17 -23.01 -23.51 17.23
C ALA A 17 -24.42 -24.09 17.16
N ASP A 18 -25.22 -23.58 16.23
CA ASP A 18 -26.59 -24.02 16.04
C ASP A 18 -26.93 -23.99 14.56
N VAL A 19 -27.19 -25.15 13.99
CA VAL A 19 -27.36 -25.33 12.55
C VAL A 19 -28.66 -26.06 12.29
N GLU A 20 -29.61 -25.35 11.69
CA GLU A 20 -30.82 -25.93 11.11
C GLU A 20 -30.55 -26.30 9.65
N PHE A 21 -30.85 -27.54 9.29
CA PHE A 21 -30.65 -28.05 7.94
C PHE A 21 -31.90 -27.82 7.10
N ALA A 22 -31.71 -27.51 5.83
CA ALA A 22 -32.81 -27.37 4.89
C ALA A 22 -33.58 -28.71 4.78
N PRO A 23 -34.93 -28.70 4.81
CA PRO A 23 -35.73 -29.92 4.74
C PRO A 23 -35.56 -30.66 3.41
N GLU A 24 -35.21 -29.94 2.34
CA GLU A 24 -34.93 -30.44 1.00
C GLU A 24 -33.74 -29.67 0.39
N GLY A 25 -33.00 -30.33 -0.52
CA GLY A 25 -31.88 -29.73 -1.24
C GLY A 25 -30.53 -29.87 -0.52
N VAL A 26 -29.65 -28.88 -0.72
CA VAL A 26 -28.26 -28.88 -0.22
C VAL A 26 -28.09 -27.78 0.82
N THR A 27 -27.60 -28.14 2.00
CA THR A 27 -27.19 -27.18 3.04
C THR A 27 -25.68 -26.97 2.96
N ILE A 28 -25.25 -25.71 2.78
CA ILE A 28 -23.83 -25.33 2.76
C ILE A 28 -23.50 -24.57 4.05
N VAL A 29 -22.55 -25.11 4.83
CA VAL A 29 -22.03 -24.44 6.04
C VAL A 29 -20.70 -23.78 5.69
N GLU A 30 -20.72 -22.47 5.48
CA GLU A 30 -19.54 -21.66 5.16
C GLU A 30 -19.00 -20.94 6.41
N GLY A 31 -17.68 -20.75 6.45
CA GLY A 31 -17.02 -19.93 7.46
C GLY A 31 -15.50 -19.99 7.30
N PRO A 32 -14.74 -19.14 8.03
CA PRO A 32 -13.29 -19.20 8.04
C PRO A 32 -12.76 -20.58 8.44
N ASN A 33 -11.49 -20.86 8.12
CA ASN A 33 -10.80 -22.00 8.74
C ASN A 33 -10.85 -21.86 10.26
N GLU A 34 -10.93 -22.97 10.98
CA GLU A 34 -11.04 -23.01 12.45
C GLU A 34 -12.38 -22.51 13.03
N ALA A 35 -13.34 -22.07 12.20
CA ALA A 35 -14.69 -21.70 12.64
C ALA A 35 -15.54 -22.89 13.17
N GLY A 36 -14.97 -24.10 13.23
CA GLY A 36 -15.66 -25.27 13.77
C GLY A 36 -16.41 -26.15 12.76
N LYS A 37 -16.27 -25.93 11.45
CA LYS A 37 -16.94 -26.72 10.40
C LYS A 37 -16.69 -28.24 10.54
N SER A 38 -15.43 -28.65 10.61
CA SER A 38 -15.07 -30.07 10.82
C SER A 38 -15.45 -30.55 12.22
N THR A 39 -15.54 -29.64 13.20
CA THR A 39 -15.98 -29.96 14.56
C THR A 39 -17.47 -30.32 14.60
N LEU A 40 -18.30 -29.73 13.74
CA LEU A 40 -19.71 -30.06 13.61
C LEU A 40 -19.91 -31.52 13.16
N ALA A 41 -19.20 -31.94 12.11
CA ALA A 41 -19.26 -33.32 11.61
C ALA A 41 -18.79 -34.32 12.68
N ASP A 42 -17.64 -34.06 13.32
CA ASP A 42 -17.09 -34.89 14.38
C ASP A 42 -18.02 -35.02 15.58
N ALA A 43 -18.75 -33.96 15.94
CA ALA A 43 -19.69 -33.97 17.04
C ALA A 43 -20.90 -34.87 16.76
N ILE A 44 -21.39 -34.90 15.51
CA ILE A 44 -22.47 -35.83 15.12
C ILE A 44 -21.98 -37.28 15.23
N ASP A 45 -20.78 -37.58 14.74
CA ASP A 45 -20.19 -38.92 14.83
C ASP A 45 -19.99 -39.34 16.30
N MET A 46 -19.48 -38.44 17.13
CA MET A 46 -19.27 -38.68 18.57
C MET A 46 -20.60 -38.86 19.31
N LEU A 47 -21.63 -38.07 18.98
CA LEU A 47 -22.97 -38.17 19.56
C LEU A 47 -23.58 -39.55 19.34
N LEU A 48 -23.43 -40.09 18.12
CA LEU A 48 -23.94 -41.41 17.76
C LEU A 48 -23.09 -42.55 18.35
N ALA A 49 -21.76 -42.47 18.29
CA ALA A 49 -20.88 -43.61 18.57
C ALA A 49 -20.31 -43.70 19.99
N ASP A 50 -20.30 -42.60 20.77
CA ASP A 50 -19.71 -42.59 22.10
C ASP A 50 -20.75 -42.37 23.21
N PRO A 51 -20.86 -43.31 24.17
CA PRO A 51 -21.61 -43.05 25.41
C PRO A 51 -21.09 -41.80 26.14
N SER A 52 -21.95 -41.10 26.88
CA SER A 52 -21.56 -39.94 27.71
C SER A 52 -20.48 -40.27 28.75
N SER A 53 -20.45 -41.53 29.22
CA SER A 53 -19.44 -42.08 30.13
C SER A 53 -18.13 -42.54 29.46
N SER A 54 -17.99 -42.36 28.14
CA SER A 54 -16.83 -42.83 27.38
C SER A 54 -15.54 -42.13 27.80
N GLY A 55 -14.53 -42.92 28.17
CA GLY A 55 -13.18 -42.45 28.50
C GLY A 55 -12.22 -42.40 27.30
N ARG A 56 -12.72 -42.61 26.07
CA ARG A 56 -11.89 -42.67 24.85
C ARG A 56 -11.14 -41.36 24.62
N ALA A 57 -9.93 -41.45 24.06
CA ALA A 57 -9.08 -40.28 23.81
C ALA A 57 -9.79 -39.21 22.97
N ARG A 58 -10.57 -39.60 21.95
CA ARG A 58 -11.35 -38.67 21.12
C ARG A 58 -12.40 -37.86 21.89
N VAL A 59 -13.02 -38.48 22.91
CA VAL A 59 -14.03 -37.82 23.77
C VAL A 59 -13.35 -36.82 24.71
N LYS A 60 -12.20 -37.20 25.28
CA LYS A 60 -11.39 -36.27 26.10
C LYS A 60 -10.88 -35.10 25.28
N ALA A 61 -10.48 -35.34 24.03
CA ALA A 61 -10.02 -34.31 23.10
C ALA A 61 -11.13 -33.36 22.63
N ALA A 62 -12.41 -33.69 22.88
CA ALA A 62 -13.52 -32.77 22.62
C ALA A 62 -13.68 -31.69 23.70
N GLN A 63 -13.03 -31.84 24.86
CA GLN A 63 -13.07 -30.83 25.92
C GLN A 63 -12.38 -29.52 25.48
N PRO A 64 -12.98 -28.34 25.73
CA PRO A 64 -12.40 -27.07 25.34
C PRO A 64 -11.13 -26.77 26.15
N ALA A 65 -10.10 -26.26 25.49
CA ALA A 65 -8.83 -25.93 26.13
C ALA A 65 -9.02 -24.81 27.18
N GLY A 66 -8.47 -25.00 28.38
CA GLY A 66 -8.45 -23.98 29.43
C GLY A 66 -9.81 -23.74 30.13
N ARG A 67 -10.84 -24.56 29.87
CA ARG A 67 -12.15 -24.44 30.52
C ARG A 67 -12.58 -25.79 31.10
N ASP A 68 -12.90 -25.81 32.40
CA ASP A 68 -13.34 -27.02 33.11
C ASP A 68 -14.85 -27.26 32.93
N VAL A 69 -15.29 -27.39 31.67
CA VAL A 69 -16.67 -27.69 31.29
C VAL A 69 -16.71 -28.90 30.35
N GLY A 70 -17.84 -29.59 30.30
CA GLY A 70 -18.03 -30.78 29.48
C GLY A 70 -18.58 -30.43 28.11
N PRO A 71 -18.02 -30.94 27.00
CA PRO A 71 -18.56 -30.71 25.67
C PRO A 71 -19.97 -31.26 25.59
N TRP A 72 -20.84 -30.54 24.89
CA TRP A 72 -22.25 -30.88 24.73
C TRP A 72 -22.64 -30.82 23.26
N ALA A 73 -23.42 -31.80 22.83
CA ALA A 73 -23.99 -31.86 21.49
C ALA A 73 -25.43 -32.36 21.56
N GLU A 74 -26.29 -31.75 20.77
CA GLU A 74 -27.68 -32.17 20.54
C GLU A 74 -27.94 -32.28 19.05
N MET A 75 -28.71 -33.28 18.68
CA MET A 75 -29.18 -33.49 17.31
C MET A 75 -30.66 -33.80 17.32
N GLU A 76 -31.41 -33.08 16.49
CA GLU A 76 -32.78 -33.39 16.14
C GLU A 76 -32.78 -34.06 14.77
N PHE A 77 -33.39 -35.24 14.66
CA PHE A 77 -33.36 -36.02 13.43
C PHE A 77 -34.54 -36.98 13.33
N GLU A 78 -34.74 -37.46 12.10
CA GLU A 78 -35.76 -38.43 11.77
C GLU A 78 -35.16 -39.69 11.15
N THR A 79 -35.68 -40.86 11.51
CA THR A 79 -35.24 -42.14 10.95
C THR A 79 -36.33 -43.21 11.10
N GLY A 80 -36.63 -43.95 10.03
CA GLY A 80 -37.64 -45.02 10.04
C GLY A 80 -38.98 -44.69 10.71
N GLY A 81 -39.50 -43.48 10.48
CA GLY A 81 -40.76 -42.99 11.07
C GLY A 81 -40.64 -42.41 12.48
N PHE A 82 -39.46 -42.45 13.09
CA PHE A 82 -39.19 -41.76 14.34
C PHE A 82 -38.76 -40.32 14.10
N HIS A 83 -39.20 -39.41 14.98
CA HIS A 83 -38.68 -38.05 15.10
C HIS A 83 -38.19 -37.87 16.53
N MET A 84 -36.92 -37.51 16.71
CA MET A 84 -36.31 -37.47 18.05
C MET A 84 -35.27 -36.36 18.20
N THR A 85 -35.16 -35.87 19.44
CA THR A 85 -34.08 -35.01 19.92
C THR A 85 -33.17 -35.83 20.83
N TYR A 86 -31.88 -35.85 20.54
CA TYR A 86 -30.88 -36.62 21.27
C TYR A 86 -29.70 -35.74 21.67
N ALA A 87 -29.45 -35.66 22.97
CA ALA A 87 -28.39 -34.82 23.53
C ALA A 87 -27.46 -35.62 24.43
N LYS A 88 -26.17 -35.25 24.38
CA LYS A 88 -25.14 -35.78 25.30
C LYS A 88 -24.24 -34.67 25.80
N ARG A 89 -23.82 -34.82 27.05
CA ARG A 89 -22.66 -34.14 27.62
C ARG A 89 -21.61 -35.18 27.99
N TRP A 90 -20.35 -34.88 27.72
CA TRP A 90 -19.22 -35.74 28.08
C TRP A 90 -18.28 -35.05 29.07
N VAL A 91 -17.39 -35.85 29.67
CA VAL A 91 -16.29 -35.40 30.54
C VAL A 91 -16.75 -34.80 31.87
N ARG A 92 -17.37 -33.60 31.87
CA ARG A 92 -17.95 -32.97 33.06
C ARG A 92 -19.47 -32.98 32.96
N ASP A 93 -20.12 -33.27 34.08
CA ASP A 93 -21.58 -33.42 34.18
C ASP A 93 -22.14 -34.32 33.08
N ALA A 94 -21.50 -35.48 32.90
CA ALA A 94 -21.81 -36.40 31.82
C ALA A 94 -23.29 -36.83 31.89
N SER A 95 -24.03 -36.55 30.82
CA SER A 95 -25.46 -36.81 30.72
C SER A 95 -25.81 -37.29 29.33
N THR A 96 -26.91 -38.02 29.24
CA THR A 96 -27.54 -38.42 27.97
C THR A 96 -29.02 -38.20 28.12
N GLU A 97 -29.65 -37.57 27.14
CA GLU A 97 -31.08 -37.31 27.11
C GLU A 97 -31.60 -37.67 25.72
N LEU A 98 -32.69 -38.44 25.68
CA LEU A 98 -33.40 -38.79 24.46
C LEU A 98 -34.87 -38.41 24.64
N ARG A 99 -35.40 -37.66 23.69
CA ARG A 99 -36.83 -37.36 23.57
C ARG A 99 -37.30 -37.79 22.20
N ILE A 100 -38.21 -38.77 22.16
CA ILE A 100 -38.90 -39.21 20.95
C ILE A 100 -40.21 -38.44 20.89
N HIS A 101 -40.50 -37.81 19.75
CA HIS A 101 -41.72 -37.04 19.50
C HIS A 101 -42.76 -37.85 18.73
N ALA A 102 -42.29 -38.66 17.79
CA ALA A 102 -43.10 -39.56 16.97
C ALA A 102 -42.37 -40.91 16.82
N PRO A 103 -43.08 -42.03 16.65
CA PRO A 103 -44.55 -42.14 16.53
C PRO A 103 -45.30 -42.03 17.85
N VAL A 104 -44.65 -42.37 18.97
CA VAL A 104 -45.20 -42.24 20.33
C VAL A 104 -44.21 -41.42 21.17
N PRO A 105 -44.66 -40.41 21.92
CA PRO A 105 -43.77 -39.64 22.78
C PRO A 105 -43.10 -40.50 23.86
N GLU A 106 -41.77 -40.51 23.89
CA GLU A 106 -40.96 -41.20 24.90
C GLU A 106 -39.87 -40.26 25.43
N GLN A 107 -39.48 -40.42 26.69
CA GLN A 107 -38.35 -39.71 27.29
C GLN A 107 -37.48 -40.68 28.06
N HIS A 108 -36.18 -40.69 27.74
CA HIS A 108 -35.19 -41.54 28.38
C HIS A 108 -33.97 -40.71 28.77
N THR A 109 -33.30 -41.11 29.85
CA THR A 109 -32.05 -40.46 30.29
C THR A 109 -30.96 -41.50 30.55
N GLY A 110 -29.70 -41.03 30.59
CA GLY A 110 -28.54 -41.84 30.92
C GLY A 110 -28.31 -43.00 29.94
N ARG A 111 -28.01 -44.19 30.48
CA ARG A 111 -27.68 -45.37 29.66
C ARG A 111 -28.86 -45.84 28.80
N ALA A 112 -30.07 -45.85 29.37
CA ALA A 112 -31.29 -46.26 28.67
C ALA A 112 -31.56 -45.40 27.42
N ALA A 113 -31.27 -44.10 27.48
CA ALA A 113 -31.37 -43.21 26.32
C ALA A 113 -30.42 -43.62 25.18
N HIS A 114 -29.18 -43.98 25.51
CA HIS A 114 -28.20 -44.39 24.50
C HIS A 114 -28.59 -45.72 23.86
N ASP A 115 -28.93 -46.71 24.68
CA ASP A 115 -29.31 -48.05 24.21
C ASP A 115 -30.58 -47.98 23.33
N ARG A 116 -31.54 -47.12 23.68
CA ARG A 116 -32.76 -46.89 22.88
C ARG A 116 -32.46 -46.26 21.51
N VAL A 117 -31.52 -45.31 21.43
CA VAL A 117 -31.07 -44.76 20.14
C VAL A 117 -30.38 -45.83 19.30
N GLU A 118 -29.52 -46.65 19.90
CA GLU A 118 -28.82 -47.73 19.18
C GLU A 118 -29.81 -48.76 18.62
N GLU A 119 -30.85 -49.12 19.37
CA GLU A 119 -31.93 -50.02 18.92
C GLU A 119 -32.67 -49.46 17.70
N ILE A 120 -33.07 -48.18 17.76
CA ILE A 120 -33.79 -47.54 16.65
C ILE A 120 -32.89 -47.40 15.43
N LEU A 121 -31.63 -47.02 15.61
CA LEU A 121 -30.70 -46.90 14.48
C LEU A 121 -30.36 -48.25 13.86
N GLY A 122 -30.18 -49.30 14.67
CA GLY A 122 -29.92 -50.65 14.17
C GLY A 122 -31.04 -51.23 13.30
N THR A 123 -32.27 -50.73 13.45
CA THR A 123 -33.44 -51.17 12.66
C THR A 123 -33.78 -50.23 11.51
N THR A 124 -33.50 -48.93 11.65
CA THR A 124 -33.96 -47.90 10.70
C THR A 124 -32.86 -47.33 9.81
N LEU A 125 -31.59 -47.59 10.12
CA LEU A 125 -30.44 -47.06 9.42
C LEU A 125 -29.57 -48.17 8.84
N ASP A 126 -29.27 -48.09 7.55
CA ASP A 126 -28.18 -48.85 6.94
C ASP A 126 -26.84 -48.21 7.37
N ALA A 127 -26.22 -48.80 8.39
CA ALA A 127 -24.99 -48.28 8.97
C ALA A 127 -23.83 -48.23 7.95
N ALA A 128 -23.77 -49.20 7.02
CA ALA A 128 -22.73 -49.25 5.99
C ALA A 128 -22.90 -48.11 4.99
N LEU A 129 -24.12 -47.88 4.51
CA LEU A 129 -24.43 -46.77 3.61
C LEU A 129 -24.21 -45.41 4.30
N PHE A 130 -24.66 -45.28 5.54
CA PHE A 130 -24.52 -44.04 6.30
C PHE A 130 -23.05 -43.68 6.55
N ALA A 131 -22.21 -44.68 6.84
CA ALA A 131 -20.77 -44.48 6.96
C ALA A 131 -20.13 -44.12 5.61
N ALA A 132 -20.50 -44.81 4.53
CA ALA A 132 -19.94 -44.57 3.20
C ALA A 132 -20.29 -43.20 2.62
N LEU A 133 -21.45 -42.63 2.98
CA LEU A 133 -21.87 -41.28 2.55
C LEU A 133 -21.18 -40.15 3.33
N ARG A 134 -20.43 -40.44 4.39
CA ARG A 134 -19.73 -39.44 5.19
C ARG A 134 -18.24 -39.42 4.85
N GLN A 135 -17.86 -38.52 3.95
CA GLN A 135 -16.45 -38.25 3.67
C GLN A 135 -15.88 -37.23 4.65
N GLN A 136 -14.94 -37.66 5.51
CA GLN A 136 -14.22 -36.77 6.40
C GLN A 136 -12.91 -36.27 5.75
N GLN A 137 -12.57 -35.01 5.99
CA GLN A 137 -11.36 -34.36 5.48
C GLN A 137 -10.10 -35.09 6.00
N GLY A 138 -9.25 -35.57 5.09
CA GLY A 138 -8.00 -36.28 5.42
C GLY A 138 -8.03 -37.79 5.16
N SER A 139 -9.19 -38.37 4.79
CA SER A 139 -9.24 -39.72 4.21
C SER A 139 -8.92 -39.65 2.71
N PRO A 140 -8.06 -40.53 2.16
CA PRO A 140 -7.86 -40.62 0.72
C PRO A 140 -9.19 -40.82 0.00
N LEU A 141 -9.30 -40.31 -1.24
CA LEU A 141 -10.45 -40.49 -2.13
C LEU A 141 -10.50 -41.94 -2.61
N THR A 142 -10.72 -42.88 -1.69
CA THR A 142 -11.00 -44.27 -1.99
C THR A 142 -12.48 -44.41 -2.31
N GLN A 143 -12.84 -45.22 -3.30
CA GLN A 143 -14.24 -45.63 -3.49
C GLN A 143 -14.79 -46.15 -2.16
N GLY A 144 -15.89 -45.57 -1.67
CA GLY A 144 -16.58 -46.09 -0.50
C GLY A 144 -16.95 -47.55 -0.71
N ASP A 145 -16.82 -48.38 0.33
CA ASP A 145 -17.26 -49.78 0.27
C ASP A 145 -18.78 -49.84 0.35
N PHE A 146 -19.43 -49.60 -0.80
CA PHE A 146 -20.87 -49.68 -0.96
C PHE A 146 -21.39 -51.13 -1.05
N GLY A 147 -20.48 -52.11 -1.18
CA GLY A 147 -20.83 -53.53 -1.35
C GLY A 147 -21.53 -54.14 -0.14
N ALA A 148 -21.38 -53.53 1.03
CA ALA A 148 -22.04 -53.97 2.26
C ALA A 148 -23.46 -53.41 2.45
N SER A 149 -23.94 -52.48 1.60
CA SER A 149 -25.27 -51.87 1.74
C SER A 149 -26.34 -52.68 1.01
N ALA A 150 -27.12 -53.45 1.77
CA ALA A 150 -28.28 -54.17 1.24
C ALA A 150 -29.39 -53.21 0.75
N THR A 151 -29.48 -52.00 1.33
CA THR A 151 -30.52 -51.02 0.98
C THR A 151 -30.19 -50.31 -0.33
N LEU A 152 -28.93 -49.92 -0.54
CA LEU A 152 -28.49 -49.33 -1.80
C LEU A 152 -28.55 -50.35 -2.93
N ALA A 153 -28.14 -51.61 -2.69
CA ALA A 153 -28.25 -52.68 -3.68
C ALA A 153 -29.70 -52.84 -4.15
N ARG A 154 -30.66 -52.99 -3.22
CA ARG A 154 -32.09 -53.08 -3.56
C ARG A 154 -32.63 -51.84 -4.27
N ALA A 155 -32.23 -50.64 -3.86
CA ALA A 155 -32.69 -49.41 -4.50
C ALA A 155 -32.14 -49.26 -5.93
N LEU A 156 -30.90 -49.70 -6.17
CA LEU A 156 -30.30 -49.77 -7.50
C LEU A 156 -30.99 -50.83 -8.35
N ASP A 157 -31.29 -52.00 -7.78
CA ASP A 157 -32.06 -53.06 -8.47
C ASP A 157 -33.44 -52.54 -8.88
N ASP A 158 -34.15 -51.87 -7.98
CA ASP A 158 -35.48 -51.27 -8.25
C ASP A 158 -35.39 -50.14 -9.30
N ALA A 159 -34.39 -49.26 -9.22
CA ALA A 159 -34.22 -48.13 -10.16
C ALA A 159 -33.73 -48.59 -11.54
N ALA A 160 -32.96 -49.68 -11.60
CA ALA A 160 -32.58 -50.37 -12.83
C ALA A 160 -33.76 -51.13 -13.47
N GLY A 161 -34.94 -51.14 -12.83
CA GLY A 161 -36.12 -51.81 -13.33
C GLY A 161 -36.07 -53.33 -13.16
N VAL A 162 -35.17 -53.84 -12.30
CA VAL A 162 -35.08 -55.25 -11.92
C VAL A 162 -36.20 -55.55 -10.92
N ARG A 163 -37.45 -55.45 -11.38
CA ARG A 163 -38.47 -56.38 -10.87
C ARG A 163 -37.92 -57.77 -11.12
N ALA A 164 -38.05 -58.68 -10.17
CA ALA A 164 -37.66 -60.09 -10.29
C ALA A 164 -38.18 -60.71 -11.61
N ALA A 165 -37.44 -60.50 -12.69
CA ALA A 165 -37.49 -61.20 -13.94
C ALA A 165 -36.55 -62.36 -13.71
N GLY A 166 -37.11 -63.56 -13.57
CA GLY A 166 -36.30 -64.75 -13.45
C GLY A 166 -35.34 -64.82 -14.63
N ASP A 167 -34.05 -65.04 -14.35
CA ASP A 167 -32.88 -65.47 -15.15
C ASP A 167 -32.77 -65.20 -16.68
N ASP A 168 -33.82 -64.94 -17.44
CA ASP A 168 -33.85 -64.89 -18.91
C ASP A 168 -33.46 -63.52 -19.50
N ASP A 169 -33.62 -62.39 -18.79
CA ASP A 169 -33.35 -61.04 -19.33
C ASP A 169 -31.90 -60.56 -19.13
N ALA A 170 -31.10 -61.22 -18.28
CA ALA A 170 -29.70 -60.87 -18.06
C ALA A 170 -28.79 -61.27 -19.23
N ALA A 171 -29.10 -62.39 -19.89
CA ALA A 171 -28.31 -62.93 -21.00
C ALA A 171 -28.23 -61.98 -22.23
N PRO A 172 -29.33 -61.40 -22.75
CA PRO A 172 -29.26 -60.51 -23.90
C PRO A 172 -28.57 -59.16 -23.59
N LEU A 173 -28.66 -58.65 -22.37
CA LEU A 173 -27.95 -57.43 -21.96
C LEU A 173 -26.43 -57.69 -21.87
N MET A 174 -26.03 -58.79 -21.22
CA MET A 174 -24.62 -59.17 -21.10
C MET A 174 -23.98 -59.43 -22.47
N ALA A 175 -24.72 -60.04 -23.42
CA ALA A 175 -24.24 -60.21 -24.79
C ALA A 175 -23.95 -58.88 -25.49
N ARG A 176 -24.84 -57.88 -25.33
CA ARG A 176 -24.63 -56.53 -25.92
C ARG A 176 -23.48 -55.78 -25.26
N ILE A 177 -23.27 -55.96 -23.97
CA ILE A 177 -22.13 -55.38 -23.24
C ILE A 177 -20.82 -56.00 -23.72
N GLU A 178 -20.76 -57.32 -23.89
CA GLU A 178 -19.57 -58.01 -24.39
C GLU A 178 -19.26 -57.61 -25.84
N GLU A 179 -20.27 -57.51 -26.71
CA GLU A 179 -20.11 -57.06 -28.10
C GLU A 179 -19.53 -55.63 -28.17
N ALA A 180 -20.08 -54.70 -27.37
CA ALA A 180 -19.55 -53.34 -27.28
C ALA A 180 -18.13 -53.28 -26.68
N ARG A 181 -17.80 -54.22 -25.79
CA ARG A 181 -16.46 -54.35 -25.21
C ARG A 181 -15.46 -54.89 -26.24
N GLU A 182 -15.83 -55.92 -26.99
CA GLU A 182 -14.98 -56.54 -28.03
C GLU A 182 -14.68 -55.60 -29.20
N GLU A 183 -15.57 -54.65 -29.48
CA GLU A 183 -15.37 -53.62 -30.51
C GLU A 183 -14.11 -52.78 -30.25
N TRP A 184 -13.77 -52.54 -28.98
CA TRP A 184 -12.68 -51.62 -28.59
C TRP A 184 -11.57 -52.28 -27.76
N THR A 185 -11.82 -53.47 -27.21
CA THR A 185 -10.87 -54.19 -26.37
C THR A 185 -10.72 -55.64 -26.81
N THR A 186 -9.54 -56.19 -26.56
CA THR A 186 -9.25 -57.61 -26.71
C THR A 186 -9.94 -58.42 -25.60
N PRO A 187 -10.12 -59.75 -25.75
CA PRO A 187 -10.75 -60.58 -24.72
C PRO A 187 -10.13 -60.42 -23.32
N GLY A 188 -8.81 -60.16 -23.25
CA GLY A 188 -8.08 -59.86 -22.00
C GLY A 188 -8.28 -58.44 -21.43
N GLY A 189 -9.17 -57.63 -21.99
CA GLY A 189 -9.50 -56.28 -21.54
C GLY A 189 -8.51 -55.19 -21.95
N GLN A 190 -7.49 -55.53 -22.73
CA GLN A 190 -6.52 -54.56 -23.25
C GLN A 190 -7.07 -53.85 -24.49
N PRO A 191 -6.76 -52.56 -24.72
CA PRO A 191 -7.15 -51.85 -25.93
C PRO A 191 -6.79 -52.64 -27.19
N ASN A 192 -7.72 -52.76 -28.13
CA ASN A 192 -7.38 -53.32 -29.43
C ASN A 192 -6.57 -52.31 -30.26
N LYS A 193 -6.07 -52.74 -31.43
CA LYS A 193 -5.22 -51.90 -32.28
C LYS A 193 -5.91 -50.61 -32.73
N ALA A 194 -7.23 -50.65 -33.00
CA ALA A 194 -7.98 -49.48 -33.41
C ALA A 194 -8.11 -48.45 -32.27
N LEU A 195 -8.45 -48.91 -31.05
CA LEU A 195 -8.49 -48.05 -29.87
C LEU A 195 -7.11 -47.47 -29.54
N GLN A 196 -6.04 -48.28 -29.65
CA GLN A 196 -4.69 -47.79 -29.42
C GLN A 196 -4.29 -46.72 -30.44
N GLN A 197 -4.58 -46.91 -31.73
CA GLN A 197 -4.31 -45.91 -32.77
C GLN A 197 -5.07 -44.60 -32.55
N LEU A 198 -6.33 -44.67 -32.10
CA LEU A 198 -7.11 -43.48 -31.75
C LEU A 198 -6.53 -42.76 -30.52
N ARG A 199 -6.05 -43.50 -29.52
CA ARG A 199 -5.36 -42.93 -28.36
C ARG A 199 -4.08 -42.23 -28.74
N ASP A 200 -3.23 -42.89 -29.53
CA ASP A 200 -1.98 -42.30 -30.01
C ASP A 200 -2.26 -41.04 -30.86
N ALA A 201 -3.27 -41.07 -31.73
CA ALA A 201 -3.68 -39.93 -32.52
C ALA A 201 -4.25 -38.77 -31.67
N ALA A 202 -5.01 -39.09 -30.61
CA ALA A 202 -5.50 -38.09 -29.66
C ALA A 202 -4.36 -37.44 -28.89
N GLU A 203 -3.37 -38.22 -28.43
CA GLU A 203 -2.19 -37.70 -27.73
C GLU A 203 -1.38 -36.74 -28.62
N VAL A 204 -1.15 -37.11 -29.89
CA VAL A 204 -0.49 -36.23 -30.86
C VAL A 204 -1.31 -34.97 -31.11
N ALA A 205 -2.62 -35.08 -31.31
CA ALA A 205 -3.49 -33.93 -31.53
C ALA A 205 -3.55 -32.99 -30.32
N GLU A 206 -3.54 -33.53 -29.10
CA GLU A 206 -3.47 -32.75 -27.86
C GLU A 206 -2.13 -32.01 -27.73
N ALA A 207 -1.02 -32.67 -28.06
CA ALA A 207 0.30 -32.06 -28.07
C ALA A 207 0.39 -30.92 -29.10
N ASP A 208 -0.09 -31.14 -30.32
CA ASP A 208 -0.13 -30.11 -31.38
C ASP A 208 -1.02 -28.93 -30.98
N ALA A 209 -2.17 -29.20 -30.38
CA ALA A 209 -3.06 -28.16 -29.87
C ALA A 209 -2.41 -27.37 -28.72
N ALA A 210 -1.62 -28.00 -27.85
CA ALA A 210 -0.87 -27.31 -26.80
C ALA A 210 0.18 -26.37 -27.40
N VAL A 211 0.95 -26.82 -28.40
CA VAL A 211 1.94 -25.98 -29.11
C VAL A 211 1.27 -24.80 -29.80
N ALA A 212 0.13 -25.03 -30.46
CA ALA A 212 -0.62 -23.97 -31.14
C ALA A 212 -1.17 -22.93 -30.15
N ARG A 213 -1.71 -23.35 -29.00
CA ARG A 213 -2.20 -22.45 -27.95
C ARG A 213 -1.08 -21.59 -27.38
N ASP A 214 0.08 -22.19 -27.11
CA ASP A 214 1.27 -21.48 -26.62
C ASP A 214 1.82 -20.48 -27.66
N ALA A 215 1.81 -20.85 -28.95
CA ALA A 215 2.15 -19.92 -30.03
C ALA A 215 1.17 -18.74 -30.13
N LEU A 216 -0.14 -18.98 -29.96
CA LEU A 216 -1.17 -17.94 -29.96
C LEU A 216 -0.96 -16.98 -28.78
N ALA A 217 -0.78 -17.50 -27.56
CA ALA A 217 -0.55 -16.70 -26.36
C ALA A 217 0.68 -15.80 -26.50
N ARG A 218 1.76 -16.28 -27.12
CA ARG A 218 2.94 -15.44 -27.45
C ARG A 218 2.60 -14.31 -28.41
N GLN A 219 1.79 -14.56 -29.44
CA GLN A 219 1.41 -13.52 -30.41
C GLN A 219 0.48 -12.48 -29.78
N GLU A 220 -0.47 -12.91 -28.96
CA GLU A 220 -1.34 -12.02 -28.19
C GLU A 220 -0.51 -11.10 -27.27
N GLY A 221 0.47 -11.67 -26.54
CA GLY A 221 1.40 -10.88 -25.73
C GLY A 221 2.20 -9.85 -26.54
N ARG A 222 2.64 -10.21 -27.76
CA ARG A 222 3.32 -9.26 -28.67
C ARG A 222 2.41 -8.15 -29.17
N ILE A 223 1.13 -8.45 -29.41
CA ILE A 223 0.13 -7.45 -29.83
C ILE A 223 -0.13 -6.47 -28.70
N ASP A 224 -0.27 -6.95 -27.46
CA ASP A 224 -0.49 -6.07 -26.31
C ASP A 224 0.73 -5.21 -26.00
N GLU A 225 1.94 -5.77 -26.14
CA GLU A 225 3.18 -5.01 -26.04
C GLU A 225 3.28 -3.93 -27.13
N HIS A 226 2.94 -4.27 -28.37
CA HIS A 226 2.90 -3.30 -29.46
C HIS A 226 1.92 -2.17 -29.16
N ARG A 227 0.70 -2.49 -28.71
CA ARG A 227 -0.31 -1.49 -28.30
C ARG A 227 0.16 -0.61 -27.15
N ARG A 228 0.92 -1.15 -26.20
CA ARG A 228 1.53 -0.37 -25.11
C ARG A 228 2.56 0.61 -25.68
N LEU A 229 3.53 0.11 -26.44
CA LEU A 229 4.60 0.92 -27.02
C LEU A 229 4.05 2.00 -27.95
N THR A 230 3.02 1.71 -28.76
CA THR A 230 2.36 2.72 -29.60
C THR A 230 1.75 3.86 -28.77
N ARG A 231 1.13 3.55 -27.63
CA ARG A 231 0.59 4.59 -26.73
C ARG A 231 1.69 5.41 -26.07
N GLU A 232 2.77 4.77 -25.64
CA GLU A 232 3.93 5.46 -25.04
C GLU A 232 4.62 6.38 -26.07
N MET A 233 4.78 5.93 -27.31
CA MET A 233 5.29 6.75 -28.41
C MET A 233 4.40 7.96 -28.66
N ALA A 234 3.07 7.78 -28.77
CA ALA A 234 2.14 8.89 -28.97
C ALA A 234 2.22 9.92 -27.83
N GLN A 235 2.30 9.47 -26.57
CA GLN A 235 2.48 10.37 -25.42
C GLN A 235 3.82 11.10 -25.44
N ALA A 236 4.90 10.44 -25.88
CA ALA A 236 6.20 11.07 -26.03
C ALA A 236 6.16 12.14 -27.13
N ASP A 237 5.55 11.84 -28.28
CA ASP A 237 5.39 12.75 -29.41
C ASP A 237 4.55 13.98 -29.02
N GLU A 238 3.50 13.82 -28.22
CA GLU A 238 2.70 14.93 -27.69
C GLU A 238 3.48 15.82 -26.72
N ARG A 239 4.37 15.25 -25.92
CA ARG A 239 5.15 15.96 -24.89
C ARG A 239 6.40 16.65 -25.46
N GLU A 240 6.98 16.10 -26.51
CA GLU A 240 8.19 16.62 -27.15
C GLU A 240 8.12 18.13 -27.51
N PRO A 241 7.07 18.64 -28.19
CA PRO A 241 7.00 20.06 -28.55
C PRO A 241 6.91 20.96 -27.32
N GLN A 242 6.14 20.59 -26.30
CA GLN A 242 6.03 21.37 -25.06
C GLN A 242 7.37 21.47 -24.33
N MET A 243 8.10 20.36 -24.25
CA MET A 243 9.45 20.34 -23.65
C MET A 243 10.44 21.18 -24.46
N ARG A 244 10.35 21.12 -25.79
CA ARG A 244 11.18 21.91 -26.70
C ARG A 244 10.90 23.41 -26.55
N GLU A 245 9.64 23.81 -26.46
CA GLU A 245 9.22 25.19 -26.23
C GLU A 245 9.73 25.69 -24.86
N ARG A 246 9.55 24.89 -23.80
CA ARG A 246 10.03 25.23 -22.46
C ARG A 246 11.55 25.39 -22.41
N ARG A 247 12.30 24.51 -23.08
CA ARG A 247 13.75 24.63 -23.22
C ARG A 247 14.13 25.92 -23.93
N ASN A 248 13.45 26.27 -25.03
CA ASN A 248 13.73 27.49 -25.78
C ASN A 248 13.42 28.75 -24.95
N ALA A 249 12.33 28.74 -24.18
CA ALA A 249 11.97 29.83 -23.28
C ALA A 249 13.02 30.04 -22.18
N LEU A 250 13.46 28.96 -21.52
CA LEU A 250 14.52 29.01 -20.51
C LEU A 250 15.85 29.52 -21.10
N ALA A 251 16.20 29.10 -22.32
CA ALA A 251 17.39 29.58 -23.01
C ALA A 251 17.32 31.09 -23.29
N ALA A 252 16.14 31.60 -23.69
CA ALA A 252 15.93 33.03 -23.90
C ALA A 252 16.01 33.82 -22.58
N GLU A 253 15.48 33.27 -21.49
CA GLU A 253 15.56 33.88 -20.16
C GLU A 253 17.01 33.97 -19.66
N LEU A 254 17.80 32.91 -19.82
CA LEU A 254 19.23 32.91 -19.51
C LEU A 254 19.99 33.99 -20.30
N ALA A 255 19.78 34.08 -21.61
CA ALA A 255 20.41 35.11 -22.43
C ALA A 255 20.02 36.53 -21.98
N ALA A 256 18.76 36.74 -21.57
CA ALA A 256 18.31 38.01 -21.03
C ALA A 256 18.94 38.33 -19.66
N MET A 257 19.19 37.32 -18.82
CA MET A 257 19.91 37.47 -17.56
C MET A 257 21.38 37.85 -17.80
N ASP A 258 22.06 37.21 -18.74
CA ASP A 258 23.44 37.55 -19.10
C ASP A 258 23.55 39.02 -19.54
N GLN A 259 22.64 39.48 -20.40
CA GLN A 259 22.57 40.90 -20.80
C GLN A 259 22.26 41.85 -19.64
N ARG A 260 21.57 41.41 -18.59
CA ARG A 260 21.35 42.22 -17.38
C ARG A 260 22.62 42.29 -16.54
N VAL A 261 23.35 41.18 -16.40
CA VAL A 261 24.62 41.14 -15.68
C VAL A 261 25.65 42.06 -16.36
N GLU A 262 25.77 42.00 -17.68
CA GLU A 262 26.64 42.89 -18.45
C GLU A 262 26.27 44.37 -18.23
N ARG A 263 24.97 44.70 -18.33
CA ARG A 263 24.50 46.08 -18.07
C ARG A 263 24.79 46.55 -16.65
N VAL A 264 24.65 45.68 -15.64
CA VAL A 264 24.99 46.03 -14.26
C VAL A 264 26.48 46.28 -14.12
N ALA A 265 27.33 45.48 -14.77
CA ALA A 265 28.78 45.69 -14.79
C ALA A 265 29.16 47.02 -15.47
N ASP A 266 28.50 47.37 -16.58
CA ASP A 266 28.69 48.65 -17.28
C ASP A 266 28.28 49.84 -16.42
N LEU A 267 27.11 49.74 -15.78
CA LEU A 267 26.62 50.77 -14.87
C LEU A 267 27.53 50.93 -13.65
N ALA A 268 28.05 49.84 -13.09
CA ALA A 268 28.98 49.89 -11.97
C ALA A 268 30.30 50.58 -12.37
N ARG A 269 30.84 50.31 -13.56
CA ARG A 269 32.01 51.00 -14.11
C ARG A 269 31.73 52.50 -14.29
N ALA A 270 30.62 52.85 -14.94
CA ALA A 270 30.24 54.24 -15.16
C ALA A 270 30.01 55.02 -13.85
N ALA A 271 29.42 54.37 -12.84
CA ALA A 271 29.26 54.94 -11.50
C ALA A 271 30.60 55.16 -10.80
N GLY A 272 31.55 54.23 -10.94
CA GLY A 272 32.93 54.40 -10.46
C GLY A 272 33.63 55.60 -11.08
N ASP A 273 33.56 55.72 -12.42
CA ASP A 273 34.15 56.84 -13.16
C ASP A 273 33.48 58.18 -12.80
N ALA A 274 32.18 58.19 -12.57
CA ALA A 274 31.45 59.38 -12.12
C ALA A 274 31.85 59.77 -10.69
N ALA A 275 32.00 58.79 -9.79
CA ALA A 275 32.44 59.03 -8.42
C ALA A 275 33.86 59.59 -8.36
N GLU A 276 34.79 59.07 -9.17
CA GLU A 276 36.14 59.64 -9.24
C GLU A 276 36.17 61.06 -9.82
N ARG A 277 35.42 61.31 -10.90
CA ARG A 277 35.27 62.69 -11.41
C ARG A 277 34.71 63.65 -10.37
N ALA A 278 33.72 63.21 -9.59
CA ALA A 278 33.16 64.01 -8.50
C ALA A 278 34.20 64.29 -7.39
N ARG A 279 35.01 63.28 -7.02
CA ARG A 279 36.11 63.45 -6.05
C ARG A 279 37.16 64.45 -6.54
N LEU A 280 37.61 64.33 -7.79
CA LEU A 280 38.57 65.26 -8.38
C LEU A 280 38.00 66.68 -8.48
N ALA A 281 36.73 66.83 -8.85
CA ALA A 281 36.06 68.13 -8.89
C ALA A 281 35.94 68.77 -7.49
N ALA A 282 35.61 67.97 -6.47
CA ALA A 282 35.58 68.43 -5.08
C ALA A 282 36.97 68.89 -4.60
N ALA A 283 38.02 68.09 -4.85
CA ALA A 283 39.40 68.45 -4.50
C ALA A 283 39.87 69.74 -5.22
N ALA A 284 39.53 69.89 -6.51
CA ALA A 284 39.83 71.10 -7.26
C ALA A 284 39.08 72.33 -6.72
N GLN A 285 37.85 72.14 -6.22
CA GLN A 285 37.09 73.21 -5.58
C GLN A 285 37.68 73.61 -4.23
N ASP A 286 38.09 72.64 -3.41
CA ASP A 286 38.76 72.91 -2.13
C ASP A 286 40.08 73.67 -2.35
N GLN A 287 40.88 73.25 -3.33
CA GLN A 287 42.11 73.96 -3.71
C GLN A 287 41.82 75.39 -4.18
N ARG A 288 40.76 75.59 -4.98
CA ARG A 288 40.35 76.93 -5.41
C ARG A 288 39.95 77.79 -4.22
N GLN A 289 39.18 77.26 -3.27
CA GLN A 289 38.80 78.00 -2.06
C GLN A 289 40.01 78.37 -1.21
N ALA A 290 41.00 77.48 -1.08
CA ALA A 290 42.25 77.79 -0.39
C ALA A 290 43.03 78.91 -1.07
N LEU A 291 43.10 78.90 -2.41
CA LEU A 291 43.74 79.98 -3.19
C LEU A 291 43.00 81.31 -3.04
N VAL A 292 41.65 81.31 -3.06
CA VAL A 292 40.84 82.51 -2.83
C VAL A 292 41.16 83.10 -1.46
N ARG A 293 41.16 82.28 -0.39
CA ARG A 293 41.53 82.74 0.95
C ARG A 293 42.95 83.30 1.01
N ALA A 294 43.91 82.63 0.38
CA ALA A 294 45.29 83.12 0.33
C ALA A 294 45.43 84.47 -0.39
N VAL A 295 44.64 84.69 -1.45
CA VAL A 295 44.59 86.00 -2.15
C VAL A 295 43.92 87.06 -1.27
N GLU A 296 42.84 86.73 -0.57
CA GLU A 296 42.16 87.63 0.38
C GLU A 296 43.11 88.04 1.52
N ASP A 297 43.77 87.07 2.16
CA ASP A 297 44.76 87.30 3.22
C ASP A 297 45.95 88.13 2.72
N GLY A 298 46.45 87.81 1.53
CA GLY A 298 47.50 88.59 0.87
C GLY A 298 47.06 90.03 0.59
N GLY A 299 45.83 90.23 0.14
CA GLY A 299 45.23 91.56 -0.07
C GLY A 299 45.14 92.37 1.22
N GLN A 300 44.69 91.75 2.32
CA GLN A 300 44.69 92.36 3.65
C GLN A 300 46.11 92.72 4.11
N GLY A 301 47.08 91.83 3.86
CA GLY A 301 48.50 92.08 4.14
C GLY A 301 49.06 93.28 3.38
N VAL A 302 48.75 93.41 2.09
CA VAL A 302 49.15 94.56 1.26
C VAL A 302 48.50 95.85 1.75
N ALA A 303 47.21 95.82 2.10
CA ALA A 303 46.53 96.98 2.67
C ALA A 303 47.21 97.45 3.97
N ALA A 304 47.47 96.52 4.90
CA ALA A 304 48.16 96.83 6.15
C ALA A 304 49.60 97.34 5.93
N ALA A 305 50.34 96.79 4.97
CA ALA A 305 51.67 97.26 4.62
C ALA A 305 51.64 98.67 3.99
N THR A 306 50.62 98.95 3.19
CA THR A 306 50.40 100.26 2.57
C THR A 306 50.10 101.32 3.62
N GLU A 307 49.22 101.02 4.59
CA GLU A 307 48.95 101.89 5.73
C GLU A 307 50.22 102.17 6.55
N ARG A 308 51.03 101.14 6.86
CA ARG A 308 52.31 101.32 7.55
C ARG A 308 53.29 102.18 6.75
N ALA A 309 53.38 101.98 5.44
CA ALA A 309 54.25 102.77 4.57
C ALA A 309 53.80 104.24 4.50
N GLN A 310 52.49 104.50 4.43
CA GLN A 310 51.92 105.84 4.51
C GLN A 310 52.24 106.51 5.86
N ALA A 311 52.06 105.79 6.97
CA ALA A 311 52.40 106.28 8.31
C ALA A 311 53.90 106.59 8.44
N LEU A 312 54.79 105.74 7.91
CA LEU A 312 56.23 105.99 7.88
C LEU A 312 56.58 107.21 7.01
N ARG A 313 55.98 107.35 5.82
CA ARG A 313 56.15 108.54 4.98
C ARG A 313 55.74 109.81 5.70
N HIS A 314 54.59 109.79 6.37
CA HIS A 314 54.15 110.92 7.18
C HIS A 314 55.16 111.25 8.28
N ARG A 315 55.66 110.26 9.02
CA ARG A 315 56.70 110.46 10.05
C ARG A 315 58.00 111.02 9.48
N LEU A 316 58.47 110.50 8.35
CA LEU A 316 59.66 111.03 7.66
C LEU A 316 59.46 112.47 7.18
N GLY A 317 58.27 112.79 6.66
CA GLY A 317 57.88 114.17 6.32
C GLY A 317 57.99 115.08 7.55
N THR A 318 57.34 114.72 8.65
CA THR A 318 57.41 115.51 9.89
C THR A 318 58.83 115.65 10.46
N ALA A 319 59.67 114.60 10.32
CA ALA A 319 61.06 114.64 10.77
C ALA A 319 61.93 115.51 9.84
N SER A 320 61.69 115.47 8.53
CA SER A 320 62.36 116.32 7.54
C SER A 320 61.98 117.79 7.72
N ASP A 321 60.71 118.08 7.96
CA ASP A 321 60.24 119.43 8.27
C ASP A 321 60.87 119.93 9.59
N GLY A 322 60.95 119.06 10.59
CA GLY A 322 61.67 119.33 11.84
C GLY A 322 63.17 119.58 11.64
N ALA A 323 63.82 118.82 10.76
CA ALA A 323 65.23 118.98 10.41
C ALA A 323 65.49 120.26 9.60
N ALA A 324 64.58 120.62 8.70
CA ALA A 324 64.63 121.88 7.96
C ALA A 324 64.44 123.06 8.91
N ALA A 325 63.54 122.95 9.89
CA ALA A 325 63.34 123.98 10.91
C ALA A 325 64.58 124.14 11.81
N THR A 326 65.21 123.05 12.26
CA THR A 326 66.47 123.14 13.03
C THR A 326 67.64 123.65 12.19
N ALA A 327 67.75 123.26 10.93
CA ALA A 327 68.76 123.80 10.01
C ALA A 327 68.57 125.31 9.77
N ALA A 328 67.33 125.77 9.58
CA ALA A 328 67.01 127.19 9.47
C ALA A 328 67.34 127.96 10.76
N ALA A 329 67.02 127.40 11.93
CA ALA A 329 67.39 127.97 13.21
C ALA A 329 68.91 128.05 13.40
N LEU A 330 69.65 127.01 12.99
CA LEU A 330 71.11 126.99 13.04
C LEU A 330 71.73 128.01 12.08
N ALA A 331 71.20 128.14 10.85
CA ALA A 331 71.65 129.16 9.91
C ALA A 331 71.45 130.57 10.47
N THR A 332 70.28 130.81 11.11
CA THR A 332 69.99 132.09 11.77
C THR A 332 70.95 132.34 12.95
N ALA A 333 71.32 131.30 13.71
CA ALA A 333 72.29 131.40 14.79
C ALA A 333 73.74 131.63 14.28
N VAL A 334 74.12 131.02 13.15
CA VAL A 334 75.42 131.22 12.49
C VAL A 334 75.52 132.62 11.91
N ASP A 335 74.46 133.14 11.29
CA ASP A 335 74.44 134.52 10.79
C ASP A 335 74.47 135.53 11.94
N ALA A 336 73.76 135.28 13.04
CA ALA A 336 73.88 136.09 14.26
C ALA A 336 75.30 136.05 14.86
N ALA A 337 75.99 134.91 14.81
CA ALA A 337 77.37 134.79 15.25
C ALA A 337 78.35 135.52 14.32
N ARG A 338 78.14 135.48 12.99
CA ARG A 338 78.93 136.23 12.01
C ARG A 338 78.74 137.73 12.11
N ASP A 339 77.53 138.19 12.41
CA ASP A 339 77.25 139.60 12.65
C ASP A 339 77.86 140.10 13.97
N ALA A 340 77.95 139.23 14.99
CA ALA A 340 78.69 139.52 16.22
C ALA A 340 80.21 139.58 16.01
N ASP A 341 80.75 138.81 15.07
CA ASP A 341 82.19 138.79 14.73
C ASP A 341 82.59 139.99 13.85
N ARG A 342 81.72 140.42 12.92
CA ARG A 342 81.90 141.66 12.13
C ARG A 342 81.77 142.95 12.94
N ALA A 343 81.23 142.89 14.15
CA ALA A 343 81.16 144.02 15.06
C ALA A 343 82.43 144.16 15.95
N ARG A 344 83.44 143.29 15.76
CA ARG A 344 84.61 143.18 16.64
C ARG A 344 85.96 143.60 16.07
N ASP A 345 86.06 143.93 14.79
CA ASP A 345 87.27 144.51 14.15
C ASP A 345 86.90 145.73 13.28
#